data_AF-A0A7V1Y4P1-F1
#
_entry.id   AF-A0A7V1Y4P1-F1
#
_cell.length_a   1.000
_cell.length_b   1.000
_cell.length_c   1.000
_cell.angle_alpha   90.00
_cell.angle_beta   90.00
_cell.angle_gamma   90.00
#
_symmetry.space_group_name_H-M   'P 1'
#
loop_
_entity.id
_entity.type
_entity.pdbx_description
1 polymer ?
#
loop_
_entity_poly.entity_id
_entity_poly.type
_entity_poly.pdbx_seq_one_letter_code
_entity_poly.pdbx_strand_id
1 'polypeptide(L)'
;MLHRMALRVLPSLTLAVTEPPVRKRKRVIMLASGFAAFAVYRILKQATPLDEPLALLLVSGLCAAVTALWAYGRGRVLPIATVWTEDGPRRLAWLVGWIGFAYGVLLSLLVLALLKIVAGYDFLQHPDGPAMMAIIIACTSVARDAFEIGHVRCLQRQGQPVFTFPDGVMLRSWAWHQPGLILQWTLLGALLTGLAAGMVALVGEVWRSAFAQLCVVTPVAANLALLAYLAGEQRPGGWRARLAAVAWKELARFWWWPGAAFAATYDLVVLGALSFGLRWDGPLTVAQSATVGSIIGGLVALYCCYLGHRRVVEDQMRAAVPATLLRCPFVLGILTKAQSAAAPMASAADAILGQVPRR
;
A
#
# COMPACT_ATOMS: atom_id res chain seq x y z
N MET A 1 -0.59 -1.50 5.19
CA MET A 1 -1.25 -0.49 4.31
C MET A 1 -0.33 0.68 3.94
N LEU A 2 0.54 1.17 4.85
CA LEU A 2 1.57 2.18 4.54
C LEU A 2 2.39 1.86 3.28
N HIS A 3 2.74 0.58 3.09
CA HIS A 3 3.51 0.11 1.93
C HIS A 3 2.84 0.50 0.60
N ARG A 4 1.51 0.39 0.52
CA ARG A 4 0.72 0.72 -0.66
C ARG A 4 0.65 2.23 -0.91
N MET A 5 0.55 3.03 0.15
CA MET A 5 0.62 4.49 0.01
C MET A 5 1.98 4.93 -0.54
N ALA A 6 3.07 4.41 0.03
CA ALA A 6 4.43 4.74 -0.40
C ALA A 6 4.66 4.38 -1.89
N LEU A 7 4.27 3.17 -2.32
CA LEU A 7 4.44 2.70 -3.70
C LEU A 7 3.69 3.51 -4.76
N ARG A 8 2.72 4.34 -4.34
CA ARG A 8 1.84 5.08 -5.26
C ARG A 8 1.94 6.59 -5.15
N VAL A 9 2.44 7.10 -4.02
CA VAL A 9 2.60 8.54 -3.75
C VAL A 9 4.04 8.98 -4.01
N LEU A 10 5.02 8.13 -3.72
CA LEU A 10 6.42 8.45 -3.98
C LEU A 10 6.74 8.27 -5.47
N PRO A 11 7.23 9.32 -6.16
CA PRO A 11 7.50 9.25 -7.59
C PRO A 11 8.49 8.17 -7.99
N SER A 12 9.53 7.95 -7.17
CA SER A 12 10.57 6.95 -7.46
C SER A 12 9.97 5.55 -7.58
N LEU A 13 9.15 5.18 -6.60
CA LEU A 13 8.48 3.90 -6.53
C LEU A 13 7.34 3.77 -7.53
N THR A 14 6.58 4.86 -7.74
CA THR A 14 5.44 4.86 -8.66
C THR A 14 5.90 4.64 -10.09
N LEU A 15 6.98 5.31 -10.52
CA LEU A 15 7.54 5.14 -11.86
C LEU A 15 8.04 3.71 -12.09
N ALA A 16 8.86 3.19 -11.17
CA ALA A 16 9.40 1.83 -11.23
C ALA A 16 8.31 0.74 -11.39
N VAL A 17 7.14 0.97 -10.81
CA VAL A 17 6.05 -0.02 -10.73
C VAL A 17 4.98 0.16 -11.82
N THR A 18 5.03 1.26 -12.57
CA THR A 18 4.03 1.61 -13.60
C THR A 18 4.53 1.41 -15.03
N GLU A 19 5.76 0.94 -15.22
CA GLU A 19 6.28 0.61 -16.54
C GLU A 19 5.40 -0.43 -17.28
N PRO A 20 5.18 -0.27 -18.60
CA PRO A 20 4.33 -1.19 -19.38
C PRO A 20 4.64 -2.69 -19.23
N PRO A 21 5.91 -3.16 -19.28
CA PRO A 21 6.22 -4.57 -19.13
C PRO A 21 5.91 -5.08 -17.72
N VAL A 22 6.17 -4.27 -16.69
CA VAL A 22 5.89 -4.59 -15.29
C VAL A 22 4.38 -4.68 -15.06
N ARG A 23 3.60 -3.76 -15.65
CA ARG A 23 2.12 -3.78 -15.58
C ARG A 23 1.52 -5.04 -16.21
N LYS A 24 2.05 -5.51 -17.34
CA LYS A 24 1.57 -6.75 -17.98
C LYS A 24 1.81 -7.97 -17.09
N ARG A 25 3.04 -8.12 -16.58
CA ARG A 25 3.39 -9.23 -15.66
C ARG A 25 2.55 -9.20 -14.39
N LYS A 26 2.38 -8.01 -13.81
CA LYS A 26 1.55 -7.78 -12.63
C LYS A 26 0.11 -8.27 -12.81
N ARG A 27 -0.52 -7.97 -13.96
CA ARG A 27 -1.89 -8.43 -14.25
C ARG A 27 -1.98 -9.96 -14.30
N VAL A 28 -1.00 -10.62 -14.91
CA VAL A 28 -0.96 -12.09 -14.98
C VAL A 28 -0.81 -12.70 -13.59
N ILE A 29 0.08 -12.14 -12.75
CA ILE A 29 0.29 -12.60 -11.38
C ILE A 29 -0.97 -12.43 -10.54
N MET A 30 -1.64 -11.29 -10.66
CA MET A 30 -2.93 -11.07 -10.00
C MET A 30 -3.98 -12.09 -10.46
N LEU A 31 -4.13 -12.30 -11.77
CA LEU A 31 -5.09 -13.26 -12.32
C LEU A 31 -4.83 -14.68 -11.80
N ALA A 32 -3.58 -15.14 -11.85
CA ALA A 32 -3.18 -16.46 -11.38
C ALA A 32 -3.48 -16.64 -9.88
N SER A 33 -3.16 -15.63 -9.05
CA SER A 33 -3.45 -15.68 -7.62
C SER A 33 -4.96 -15.71 -7.33
N GLY A 34 -5.78 -15.02 -8.12
CA GLY A 34 -7.23 -15.04 -7.98
C GLY A 34 -7.84 -16.41 -8.30
N PHE A 35 -7.40 -17.04 -9.39
CA PHE A 35 -7.82 -18.41 -9.75
C PHE A 35 -7.38 -19.44 -8.70
N ALA A 36 -6.13 -19.35 -8.23
CA ALA A 36 -5.63 -20.22 -7.18
C ALA A 36 -6.45 -20.06 -5.88
N ALA A 37 -6.73 -18.82 -5.48
CA ALA A 37 -7.54 -18.51 -4.31
C ALA A 37 -8.98 -19.05 -4.44
N PHE A 38 -9.60 -18.93 -5.62
CA PHE A 38 -10.92 -19.51 -5.90
C PHE A 38 -10.91 -21.05 -5.78
N ALA A 39 -9.90 -21.70 -6.37
CA ALA A 39 -9.77 -23.16 -6.31
C ALA A 39 -9.56 -23.64 -4.86
N VAL A 40 -8.68 -22.96 -4.11
CA VAL A 40 -8.45 -23.26 -2.69
C VAL A 40 -9.72 -23.09 -1.87
N TYR A 41 -10.48 -22.01 -2.08
CA TYR A 41 -11.77 -21.81 -1.42
C TYR A 41 -12.75 -22.96 -1.71
N ARG A 42 -12.88 -23.36 -2.99
CA ARG A 42 -13.79 -24.44 -3.40
C ARG A 42 -13.45 -25.79 -2.76
N ILE A 43 -12.15 -26.08 -2.59
CA ILE A 43 -11.68 -27.31 -1.96
C ILE A 43 -11.89 -27.24 -0.44
N LEU A 44 -11.43 -26.16 0.20
CA LEU A 44 -11.48 -26.02 1.66
C LEU A 44 -12.91 -25.93 2.21
N LYS A 45 -13.85 -25.39 1.43
CA LYS A 45 -15.27 -25.35 1.82
C LYS A 45 -15.84 -26.74 2.12
N GLN A 46 -15.30 -27.80 1.55
CA GLN A 46 -15.77 -29.18 1.79
C GLN A 46 -15.32 -29.72 3.15
N ALA A 47 -14.26 -29.16 3.75
CA ALA A 47 -13.59 -29.72 4.92
C ALA A 47 -13.54 -28.76 6.12
N THR A 48 -13.78 -27.46 5.91
CA THR A 48 -13.64 -26.43 6.95
C THR A 48 -14.89 -25.55 7.03
N PRO A 49 -15.35 -25.16 8.24
CA PRO A 49 -16.48 -24.26 8.42
C PRO A 49 -16.08 -22.82 8.07
N LEU A 50 -16.14 -22.49 6.78
CA LEU A 50 -15.84 -21.15 6.25
C LEU A 50 -17.00 -20.15 6.43
N ASP A 51 -18.08 -20.59 7.04
CA ASP A 51 -19.19 -19.80 7.57
C ASP A 51 -18.82 -19.08 8.88
N GLU A 52 -17.80 -19.57 9.61
CA GLU A 52 -17.26 -18.84 10.75
C GLU A 52 -16.31 -17.72 10.32
N PRO A 53 -16.54 -16.45 10.73
CA PRO A 53 -15.72 -15.34 10.28
C PRO A 53 -14.23 -15.49 10.62
N LEU A 54 -13.90 -15.99 11.82
CA LEU A 54 -12.51 -16.16 12.24
C LEU A 54 -11.78 -17.25 11.44
N ALA A 55 -12.46 -18.36 11.15
CA ALA A 55 -11.91 -19.42 10.30
C ALA A 55 -11.65 -18.90 8.89
N LEU A 56 -12.60 -18.15 8.32
CA LEU A 56 -12.45 -17.47 7.03
C LEU A 56 -11.24 -16.52 7.02
N LEU A 57 -11.10 -15.67 8.04
CA LEU A 57 -10.00 -14.71 8.13
C LEU A 57 -8.64 -15.41 8.26
N LEU A 58 -8.56 -16.49 9.05
CA LEU A 58 -7.35 -17.30 9.18
C LEU A 58 -6.96 -17.94 7.85
N VAL A 59 -7.89 -18.63 7.20
CA VAL A 59 -7.66 -19.28 5.90
C VAL A 59 -7.25 -18.24 4.86
N SER A 60 -7.98 -17.12 4.79
CA SER A 60 -7.66 -16.03 3.88
C SER A 60 -6.27 -15.45 4.13
N GLY A 61 -5.88 -15.28 5.41
CA GLY A 61 -4.55 -14.82 5.79
C GLY A 61 -3.46 -15.79 5.37
N LEU A 62 -3.66 -17.10 5.58
CA LEU A 62 -2.70 -18.14 5.17
C LEU A 62 -2.55 -18.22 3.66
N CYS A 63 -3.66 -18.19 2.91
CA CYS A 63 -3.64 -18.15 1.45
C CYS A 63 -2.90 -16.90 0.94
N ALA A 64 -3.14 -15.75 1.55
CA ALA A 64 -2.44 -14.51 1.24
C ALA A 64 -0.94 -14.57 1.58
N ALA A 65 -0.56 -15.23 2.68
CA ALA A 65 0.84 -15.44 3.07
C ALA A 65 1.63 -16.25 2.03
N VAL A 66 1.06 -17.37 1.56
CA VAL A 66 1.65 -18.18 0.49
C VAL A 66 1.72 -17.38 -0.82
N THR A 67 0.64 -16.67 -1.14
CA THR A 67 0.55 -15.82 -2.33
C THR A 67 1.61 -14.72 -2.32
N ALA A 68 1.86 -14.08 -1.18
CA ALA A 68 2.86 -13.04 -1.03
C ALA A 68 4.27 -13.56 -1.30
N LEU A 69 4.62 -14.72 -0.73
CA LEU A 69 5.94 -15.34 -0.94
C LEU A 69 6.18 -15.67 -2.42
N TRP A 70 5.18 -16.27 -3.06
CA TRP A 70 5.24 -16.61 -4.48
C TRP A 70 5.36 -15.36 -5.37
N ALA A 71 4.49 -14.36 -5.16
CA ALA A 71 4.48 -13.15 -5.97
C ALA A 71 5.75 -12.31 -5.79
N TYR A 72 6.31 -12.27 -4.57
CA TYR A 72 7.58 -11.62 -4.30
C TYR A 72 8.75 -12.28 -5.03
N GLY A 73 8.83 -13.62 -5.01
CA GLY A 73 9.82 -14.36 -5.79
C GLY A 73 9.73 -14.05 -7.29
N ARG A 74 8.51 -13.97 -7.83
CA ARG A 74 8.28 -13.55 -9.23
C ARG A 74 8.68 -12.10 -9.50
N GLY A 75 8.50 -11.20 -8.54
CA GLY A 75 8.98 -9.81 -8.62
C GLY A 75 10.51 -9.69 -8.60
N ARG A 76 11.17 -10.57 -7.84
CA ARG A 76 12.64 -10.68 -7.77
C ARG A 76 13.26 -11.35 -8.99
N VAL A 77 12.46 -12.05 -9.81
CA VAL A 77 12.90 -12.85 -10.96
C VAL A 77 13.92 -13.92 -10.53
N LEU A 78 13.73 -14.47 -9.33
CA LEU A 78 14.62 -15.42 -8.70
C LEU A 78 13.83 -16.58 -8.07
N PRO A 79 14.40 -17.80 -8.02
CA PRO A 79 13.79 -18.89 -7.26
C PRO A 79 13.78 -18.57 -5.76
N ILE A 80 12.74 -19.01 -5.05
CA ILE A 80 12.51 -18.66 -3.64
C ILE A 80 13.69 -19.03 -2.74
N ALA A 81 14.38 -20.15 -3.03
CA ALA A 81 15.58 -20.56 -2.30
C ALA A 81 16.70 -19.50 -2.35
N THR A 82 16.96 -18.94 -3.53
CA THR A 82 17.95 -17.85 -3.67
C THR A 82 17.46 -16.55 -3.05
N VAL A 83 16.15 -16.29 -3.06
CA VAL A 83 15.59 -15.12 -2.38
C VAL A 83 15.82 -15.20 -0.87
N TRP A 84 15.72 -16.41 -0.29
CA TRP A 84 15.97 -16.64 1.13
C TRP A 84 17.41 -16.33 1.52
N THR A 85 18.38 -16.83 0.77
CA THR A 85 19.80 -16.59 1.03
C THR A 85 20.16 -15.12 0.80
N GLU A 86 19.62 -14.52 -0.25
CA GLU A 86 19.94 -13.16 -0.65
C GLU A 86 19.31 -12.10 0.26
N ASP A 87 18.00 -12.12 0.45
CA ASP A 87 17.26 -11.04 1.12
C ASP A 87 17.12 -11.24 2.63
N GLY A 88 17.44 -12.44 3.10
CA GLY A 88 17.49 -12.81 4.50
C GLY A 88 16.13 -13.15 5.13
N PRO A 89 16.13 -13.97 6.19
CA PRO A 89 14.91 -14.51 6.80
C PRO A 89 14.05 -13.41 7.43
N ARG A 90 14.66 -12.36 7.98
CA ARG A 90 13.92 -11.25 8.61
C ARG A 90 12.99 -10.53 7.62
N ARG A 91 13.45 -10.30 6.39
CA ARG A 91 12.64 -9.63 5.36
C ARG A 91 11.53 -10.51 4.85
N LEU A 92 11.81 -11.80 4.65
CA LEU A 92 10.80 -12.76 4.25
C LEU A 92 9.75 -12.98 5.34
N ALA A 93 10.14 -13.05 6.61
CA ALA A 93 9.22 -13.10 7.73
C ALA A 93 8.33 -11.86 7.78
N TRP A 94 8.90 -10.66 7.58
CA TRP A 94 8.12 -9.43 7.47
C TRP A 94 7.15 -9.45 6.28
N LEU A 95 7.61 -9.88 5.11
CA LEU A 95 6.77 -9.96 3.91
C LEU A 95 5.62 -10.95 4.11
N VAL A 96 5.91 -12.19 4.51
CA VAL A 96 4.92 -13.25 4.69
C VAL A 96 3.97 -12.92 5.84
N GLY A 97 4.49 -12.44 6.97
CA GLY A 97 3.69 -12.11 8.14
C GLY A 97 2.88 -10.83 7.98
N TRP A 98 3.50 -9.71 7.62
CA TRP A 98 2.81 -8.41 7.56
C TRP A 98 2.11 -8.14 6.24
N ILE A 99 2.76 -8.39 5.10
CA ILE A 99 2.17 -8.12 3.77
C ILE A 99 1.28 -9.27 3.32
N GLY A 100 1.66 -10.50 3.64
CA GLY A 100 0.88 -11.69 3.34
C GLY A 100 -0.29 -11.86 4.30
N PHE A 101 0.01 -12.33 5.51
CA PHE A 101 -1.00 -12.73 6.47
C PHE A 101 -1.82 -11.55 7.02
N ALA A 102 -1.18 -10.63 7.74
CA ALA A 102 -1.89 -9.55 8.44
C ALA A 102 -2.65 -8.65 7.46
N TYR A 103 -1.99 -8.19 6.39
CA TYR A 103 -2.65 -7.37 5.38
C TYR A 103 -3.71 -8.15 4.59
N GLY A 104 -3.54 -9.45 4.35
CA GLY A 104 -4.57 -10.32 3.79
C GLY A 104 -5.84 -10.35 4.66
N VAL A 105 -5.69 -10.53 5.98
CA VAL A 105 -6.79 -10.47 6.96
C VAL A 105 -7.49 -9.11 6.91
N LEU A 106 -6.74 -8.01 6.92
CA LEU A 106 -7.31 -6.66 6.85
C LEU A 106 -8.09 -6.44 5.54
N LEU A 107 -7.58 -6.93 4.41
CA LEU A 107 -8.27 -6.83 3.13
C LEU A 107 -9.56 -7.67 3.10
N SER A 108 -9.56 -8.83 3.74
CA SER A 108 -10.78 -9.63 3.88
C SER A 108 -11.82 -8.92 4.74
N LEU A 109 -11.41 -8.35 5.89
CA LEU A 109 -12.29 -7.52 6.72
C LEU A 109 -12.85 -6.32 5.94
N LEU A 110 -12.01 -5.64 5.16
CA LEU A 110 -12.42 -4.54 4.27
C LEU A 110 -13.51 -4.99 3.30
N VAL A 111 -13.33 -6.14 2.64
CA VAL A 111 -14.30 -6.65 1.65
C VAL A 111 -15.61 -7.04 2.32
N LEU A 112 -15.56 -7.76 3.44
CA LEU A 112 -16.76 -8.16 4.17
C LEU A 112 -17.53 -6.94 4.69
N ALA A 113 -16.82 -5.95 5.24
CA ALA A 113 -17.44 -4.71 5.71
C ALA A 113 -18.03 -3.89 4.57
N LEU A 114 -17.34 -3.80 3.43
CA LEU A 114 -17.85 -3.12 2.24
C LEU A 114 -19.16 -3.75 1.76
N LEU A 115 -19.21 -5.08 1.68
CA LEU A 115 -20.42 -5.80 1.24
C LEU A 115 -21.57 -5.61 2.23
N LYS A 116 -21.33 -5.74 3.54
CA LYS A 116 -22.34 -5.55 4.58
C LYS A 116 -22.86 -4.11 4.63
N ILE A 117 -21.96 -3.13 4.72
CA ILE A 117 -22.31 -1.73 5.01
C ILE A 117 -22.79 -0.97 3.77
N VAL A 118 -22.19 -1.25 2.60
CA VAL A 118 -22.47 -0.47 1.38
C VAL A 118 -23.40 -1.22 0.44
N ALA A 119 -23.22 -2.53 0.27
CA ALA A 119 -24.04 -3.33 -0.66
C ALA A 119 -25.26 -4.00 0.01
N GLY A 120 -25.35 -3.99 1.34
CA GLY A 120 -26.40 -4.70 2.08
C GLY A 120 -26.31 -6.23 1.96
N TYR A 121 -25.16 -6.76 1.53
CA TYR A 121 -24.94 -8.18 1.31
C TYR A 121 -24.11 -8.77 2.44
N ASP A 122 -24.78 -9.27 3.48
CA ASP A 122 -24.15 -9.72 4.72
C ASP A 122 -23.60 -11.15 4.62
N PHE A 123 -22.34 -11.31 5.04
CA PHE A 123 -21.68 -12.61 5.19
C PHE A 123 -22.40 -13.52 6.20
N LEU A 124 -22.94 -12.97 7.28
CA LEU A 124 -23.63 -13.77 8.30
C LEU A 124 -24.94 -14.37 7.79
N GLN A 125 -25.52 -13.81 6.72
CA GLN A 125 -26.76 -14.28 6.10
C GLN A 125 -26.47 -15.13 4.86
N HIS A 126 -25.47 -14.74 4.08
CA HIS A 126 -25.08 -15.39 2.83
C HIS A 126 -23.57 -15.63 2.82
N PRO A 127 -23.05 -16.66 3.51
CA PRO A 127 -21.61 -16.79 3.75
C PRO A 127 -20.79 -17.04 2.47
N ASP A 128 -21.36 -17.74 1.49
CA ASP A 128 -20.60 -18.23 0.34
C ASP A 128 -20.05 -17.16 -0.59
N GLY A 129 -20.87 -16.17 -0.96
CA GLY A 129 -20.47 -15.10 -1.87
C GLY A 129 -19.39 -14.19 -1.27
N PRO A 130 -19.64 -13.55 -0.12
CA PRO A 130 -18.70 -12.67 0.55
C PRO A 130 -17.41 -13.38 0.97
N ALA A 131 -17.46 -14.64 1.43
CA ALA A 131 -16.25 -15.40 1.77
C ALA A 131 -15.33 -15.59 0.56
N MET A 132 -15.92 -16.03 -0.55
CA MET A 132 -15.19 -16.24 -1.80
C MET A 132 -14.58 -14.93 -2.30
N MET A 133 -15.37 -13.85 -2.31
CA MET A 133 -14.89 -12.52 -2.72
C MET A 133 -13.77 -12.02 -1.81
N ALA A 134 -13.89 -12.18 -0.49
CA ALA A 134 -12.89 -11.75 0.47
C ALA A 134 -11.54 -12.44 0.21
N ILE A 135 -11.53 -13.77 0.10
CA ILE A 135 -10.29 -14.54 -0.16
C ILE A 135 -9.67 -14.16 -1.51
N ILE A 136 -10.46 -14.08 -2.58
CA ILE A 136 -9.95 -13.75 -3.92
C ILE A 136 -9.38 -12.33 -3.95
N ILE A 137 -10.12 -11.34 -3.44
CA ILE A 137 -9.69 -9.94 -3.46
C ILE A 137 -8.47 -9.72 -2.56
N ALA A 138 -8.42 -10.38 -1.40
CA ALA A 138 -7.26 -10.34 -0.53
C ALA A 138 -6.02 -10.92 -1.22
N CYS A 139 -6.09 -12.14 -1.74
CA CYS A 139 -4.97 -12.80 -2.43
C CYS A 139 -4.50 -12.00 -3.67
N THR A 140 -5.42 -11.53 -4.51
CA THR A 140 -5.06 -10.73 -5.70
C THR A 140 -4.40 -9.41 -5.35
N SER A 141 -4.87 -8.73 -4.30
CA SER A 141 -4.30 -7.47 -3.82
C SER A 141 -2.93 -7.66 -3.16
N VAL A 142 -2.78 -8.74 -2.38
CA VAL A 142 -1.51 -9.11 -1.75
C VAL A 142 -0.49 -9.55 -2.81
N ALA A 143 -0.89 -10.33 -3.81
CA ALA A 143 -0.03 -10.73 -4.92
C ALA A 143 0.52 -9.51 -5.66
N ARG A 144 -0.35 -8.53 -5.93
CA ARG A 144 0.04 -7.26 -6.54
C ARG A 144 1.11 -6.56 -5.71
N ASP A 145 0.83 -6.31 -4.44
CA ASP A 145 1.70 -5.49 -3.60
C ASP A 145 3.04 -6.23 -3.31
N ALA A 146 3.02 -7.54 -3.08
CA ALA A 146 4.22 -8.34 -2.87
C ALA A 146 5.10 -8.42 -4.14
N PHE A 147 4.50 -8.54 -5.33
CA PHE A 147 5.23 -8.46 -6.59
C PHE A 147 5.91 -7.10 -6.77
N GLU A 148 5.20 -6.00 -6.50
CA GLU A 148 5.75 -4.65 -6.61
C GLU A 148 6.93 -4.44 -5.63
N ILE A 149 6.81 -4.93 -4.40
CA ILE A 149 7.91 -4.90 -3.41
C ILE A 149 9.11 -5.74 -3.88
N GLY A 150 8.86 -6.93 -4.45
CA GLY A 150 9.91 -7.79 -5.01
C GLY A 150 10.64 -7.13 -6.18
N HIS A 151 9.89 -6.46 -7.06
CA HIS A 151 10.46 -5.73 -8.19
C HIS A 151 11.31 -4.54 -7.74
N VAL A 152 10.82 -3.72 -6.80
CA VAL A 152 11.60 -2.61 -6.21
C VAL A 152 12.91 -3.12 -5.60
N ARG A 153 12.87 -4.28 -4.93
CA ARG A 153 14.08 -4.89 -4.37
C ARG A 153 15.04 -5.41 -5.44
N CYS A 154 14.52 -5.90 -6.57
CA CYS A 154 15.32 -6.26 -7.75
C CYS A 154 16.09 -5.03 -8.26
N LEU A 155 15.40 -3.91 -8.48
CA LEU A 155 16.00 -2.65 -8.94
C LEU A 155 17.06 -2.13 -7.95
N GLN A 156 16.78 -2.20 -6.64
CA GLN A 156 17.74 -1.80 -5.61
C GLN A 156 19.06 -2.58 -5.70
N ARG A 157 19.00 -3.89 -6.00
CA ARG A 157 20.22 -4.70 -6.17
C ARG A 157 20.95 -4.42 -7.48
N GLN A 158 20.22 -3.99 -8.51
CA GLN A 158 20.80 -3.55 -9.78
C GLN A 158 21.44 -2.16 -9.68
N GLY A 159 21.57 -1.60 -8.47
CA GLY A 159 22.20 -0.30 -8.24
C GLY A 159 21.29 0.90 -8.49
N GLN A 160 20.00 0.71 -8.74
CA GLN A 160 19.08 1.84 -8.88
C GLN A 160 18.79 2.50 -7.52
N PRO A 161 18.79 3.84 -7.45
CA PRO A 161 18.55 4.56 -6.21
C PRO A 161 17.08 4.41 -5.77
N VAL A 162 16.85 3.59 -4.74
CA VAL A 162 15.55 3.46 -4.06
C VAL A 162 15.66 4.15 -2.71
N PHE A 163 15.17 5.39 -2.62
CA PHE A 163 15.32 6.23 -1.42
C PHE A 163 14.44 5.79 -0.25
N THR A 164 13.29 5.18 -0.53
CA THR A 164 12.36 4.73 0.50
C THR A 164 11.93 3.31 0.21
N PHE A 165 12.31 2.36 1.07
CA PHE A 165 11.76 1.01 1.01
C PHE A 165 10.48 0.94 1.87
N PRO A 166 9.41 0.26 1.42
CA PRO A 166 8.12 0.27 2.11
C PRO A 166 8.04 -0.68 3.31
N ASP A 167 9.07 -0.73 4.17
CA ASP A 167 9.15 -1.60 5.37
C ASP A 167 8.81 -0.89 6.70
N GLY A 168 8.55 0.42 6.65
CA GLY A 168 8.24 1.24 7.82
C GLY A 168 9.44 1.55 8.71
N VAL A 169 10.66 1.14 8.35
CA VAL A 169 11.88 1.51 9.10
C VAL A 169 12.09 3.02 9.06
N MET A 170 11.94 3.63 7.89
CA MET A 170 12.07 5.08 7.69
C MET A 170 11.00 5.90 8.43
N LEU A 171 9.79 5.35 8.60
CA LEU A 171 8.75 5.98 9.41
C LEU A 171 9.15 5.98 10.89
N ARG A 172 9.59 4.82 11.39
CA ARG A 172 10.02 4.69 12.80
C ARG A 172 11.22 5.57 13.09
N SER A 173 12.23 5.59 12.23
CA SER A 173 13.40 6.45 12.44
C SER A 173 12.99 7.92 12.44
N TRP A 174 12.17 8.37 11.49
CA TRP A 174 11.71 9.76 11.46
C TRP A 174 10.88 10.12 12.71
N ALA A 175 10.03 9.21 13.19
CA ALA A 175 9.27 9.42 14.42
C ALA A 175 10.14 9.64 15.66
N TRP A 176 11.31 9.02 15.73
CA TRP A 176 12.27 9.28 16.80
C TRP A 176 13.00 10.62 16.66
N HIS A 177 13.27 11.09 15.44
CA HIS A 177 14.05 12.31 15.21
C HIS A 177 13.19 13.58 15.20
N GLN A 178 11.92 13.48 14.79
CA GLN A 178 10.99 14.62 14.73
C GLN A 178 9.62 14.24 15.33
N PRO A 179 9.55 13.88 16.63
CA PRO A 179 8.32 13.41 17.24
C PRO A 179 7.23 14.50 17.27
N GLY A 180 7.62 15.77 17.45
CA GLY A 180 6.68 16.87 17.64
C GLY A 180 5.70 17.05 16.48
N LEU A 181 6.20 17.07 15.23
CA LEU A 181 5.34 17.29 14.06
C LEU A 181 4.38 16.12 13.84
N ILE A 182 4.89 14.88 13.94
CA ILE A 182 4.06 13.68 13.77
C ILE A 182 2.99 13.62 14.85
N LEU A 183 3.39 13.80 16.11
CA LEU A 183 2.49 13.74 17.24
C LEU A 183 1.39 14.80 17.13
N GLN A 184 1.75 16.04 16.78
CA GLN A 184 0.80 17.12 16.57
C GLN A 184 -0.27 16.75 15.54
N TRP A 185 0.13 16.29 14.35
CA TRP A 185 -0.82 15.95 13.29
C TRP A 185 -1.60 14.67 13.59
N THR A 186 -1.01 13.71 14.29
CA THR A 186 -1.69 12.48 14.72
C THR A 186 -2.78 12.80 15.74
N LEU A 187 -2.46 13.62 16.75
CA LEU A 187 -3.42 14.03 17.79
C LEU A 187 -4.51 14.93 17.22
N LEU A 188 -4.16 15.90 16.37
CA LEU A 188 -5.13 16.76 15.71
C LEU A 188 -6.06 15.95 14.79
N GLY A 189 -5.46 15.02 14.03
CA GLY A 189 -6.16 14.04 13.22
C GLY A 189 -7.19 13.28 14.03
N ALA A 190 -6.74 12.64 15.11
CA ALA A 190 -7.59 11.85 15.99
C ALA A 190 -8.70 12.66 16.67
N LEU A 191 -8.37 13.83 17.21
CA LEU A 191 -9.32 14.67 17.92
C LEU A 191 -10.45 15.13 16.98
N LEU A 192 -10.10 15.68 15.81
CA LEU A 192 -11.10 16.29 14.93
C LEU A 192 -12.01 15.25 14.26
N THR A 193 -11.47 14.09 13.85
CA THR A 193 -12.31 13.02 13.30
C THR A 193 -13.13 12.33 14.39
N GLY A 194 -12.57 12.16 15.59
CA GLY A 194 -13.28 11.60 16.74
C GLY A 194 -14.44 12.49 17.17
N LEU A 195 -14.22 13.80 17.27
CA LEU A 195 -15.28 14.78 17.54
C LEU A 195 -16.34 14.78 16.44
N ALA A 196 -15.94 14.80 15.17
CA ALA A 196 -16.91 14.77 14.06
C ALA A 196 -17.79 13.51 14.10
N ALA A 197 -17.19 12.34 14.32
CA ALA A 197 -17.92 11.08 14.43
C ALA A 197 -18.83 11.05 15.66
N GLY A 198 -18.34 11.50 16.82
CA GLY A 198 -19.12 11.56 18.05
C GLY A 198 -20.30 12.53 17.96
N MET A 199 -20.09 13.72 17.38
CA MET A 199 -21.13 14.72 17.17
C MET A 199 -22.24 14.20 16.27
N VAL A 200 -21.89 13.50 15.18
CA VAL A 200 -22.90 12.90 14.30
C VAL A 200 -23.66 11.78 15.02
N ALA A 201 -22.98 10.95 15.81
CA ALA A 201 -23.64 9.93 16.62
C ALA A 201 -24.61 10.48 17.70
N LEU A 202 -24.50 11.76 18.06
CA LEU A 202 -25.43 12.45 18.97
C LEU A 202 -26.72 12.92 18.28
N VAL A 203 -26.74 13.05 16.95
CA VAL A 203 -27.90 13.59 16.21
C VAL A 203 -29.09 12.63 16.23
N GLY A 204 -28.84 11.31 16.22
CA GLY A 204 -29.91 10.32 16.28
C GLY A 204 -29.45 8.92 15.89
N GLU A 205 -30.34 7.92 16.00
CA GLU A 205 -30.00 6.50 15.78
C GLU A 205 -29.57 6.20 14.33
N VAL A 206 -30.18 6.84 13.34
CA VAL A 206 -29.80 6.72 11.92
C VAL A 206 -28.34 7.12 11.69
N TRP A 207 -27.89 8.14 12.43
CA TRP A 207 -26.53 8.68 12.36
C TRP A 207 -25.50 7.88 13.17
N ARG A 208 -25.95 6.90 13.95
CA ARG A 208 -25.09 5.89 14.61
C ARG A 208 -24.81 4.67 13.72
N SER A 209 -25.33 4.66 12.50
CA SER A 209 -25.06 3.59 11.54
C SER A 209 -23.60 3.60 11.08
N ALA A 210 -23.09 2.41 10.77
CA ALA A 210 -21.75 2.23 10.20
C ALA A 210 -21.57 2.99 8.87
N PHE A 211 -22.65 3.15 8.09
CA PHE A 211 -22.63 3.93 6.86
C PHE A 211 -22.50 5.43 7.14
N ALA A 212 -23.25 5.97 8.10
CA ALA A 212 -23.12 7.38 8.50
C ALA A 212 -21.72 7.70 9.03
N GLN A 213 -21.15 6.80 9.84
CA GLN A 213 -19.76 6.88 10.31
C GLN A 213 -18.80 7.02 9.11
N LEU A 214 -18.91 6.13 8.12
CA LEU A 214 -18.07 6.13 6.92
C LEU A 214 -18.19 7.44 6.12
N CYS A 215 -19.42 7.92 5.91
CA CYS A 215 -19.69 9.15 5.18
C CYS A 215 -19.14 10.40 5.85
N VAL A 216 -19.00 10.41 7.18
CA VAL A 216 -18.53 11.58 7.94
C VAL A 216 -17.03 11.51 8.19
N VAL A 217 -16.52 10.37 8.63
CA VAL A 217 -15.10 10.22 8.95
C VAL A 217 -14.24 10.36 7.70
N THR A 218 -14.68 9.80 6.56
CA THR A 218 -13.92 9.82 5.31
C THR A 218 -13.55 11.24 4.84
N PRO A 219 -14.49 12.18 4.63
CA PRO A 219 -14.16 13.51 4.17
C PRO A 219 -13.37 14.31 5.21
N VAL A 220 -13.67 14.19 6.51
CA VAL A 220 -12.93 14.91 7.56
C VAL A 220 -11.48 14.42 7.61
N ALA A 221 -11.27 13.10 7.62
CA ALA A 221 -9.95 12.49 7.58
C ALA A 221 -9.19 12.86 6.29
N ALA A 222 -9.86 12.91 5.13
CA ALA A 222 -9.23 13.30 3.86
C ALA A 222 -8.73 14.75 3.85
N ASN A 223 -9.49 15.67 4.45
CA ASN A 223 -9.05 17.05 4.62
C ASN A 223 -7.81 17.13 5.53
N LEU A 224 -7.83 16.44 6.67
CA LEU A 224 -6.69 16.40 7.59
C LEU A 224 -5.47 15.70 6.97
N ALA A 225 -5.69 14.68 6.16
CA ALA A 225 -4.66 14.01 5.38
C ALA A 225 -3.92 14.98 4.45
N LEU A 226 -4.67 15.80 3.72
CA LEU A 226 -4.13 16.80 2.81
C LEU A 226 -3.30 17.85 3.57
N LEU A 227 -3.83 18.38 4.66
CA LEU A 227 -3.14 19.37 5.49
C LEU A 227 -1.88 18.79 6.14
N ALA A 228 -1.96 17.57 6.68
CA ALA A 228 -0.83 16.86 7.26
C ALA A 228 0.26 16.58 6.21
N TYR A 229 -0.13 16.21 4.98
CA TYR A 229 0.81 16.03 3.87
C TYR A 229 1.57 17.32 3.54
N LEU A 230 0.85 18.43 3.36
CA LEU A 230 1.46 19.74 3.08
C LEU A 230 2.35 20.23 4.22
N ALA A 231 1.97 19.96 5.47
CA ALA A 231 2.80 20.27 6.63
C ALA A 231 4.06 19.39 6.70
N GLY A 232 3.93 18.11 6.33
CA GLY A 232 5.04 17.17 6.24
C GLY A 232 6.10 17.56 5.21
N GLU A 233 5.73 18.30 4.16
CA GLU A 233 6.71 18.83 3.19
C GLU A 233 7.72 19.80 3.84
N GLN A 234 7.38 20.46 4.95
CA GLN A 234 8.27 21.41 5.65
C GLN A 234 8.93 22.47 4.74
N ARG A 235 8.23 22.90 3.67
CA ARG A 235 8.72 23.91 2.73
C ARG A 235 8.66 25.33 3.31
N PRO A 236 9.48 26.28 2.82
CA PRO A 236 9.45 27.67 3.26
C PRO A 236 8.04 28.28 3.14
N GLY A 237 7.58 29.00 4.16
CA GLY A 237 6.21 29.57 4.22
C GLY A 237 5.14 28.63 4.82
N GLY A 238 5.50 27.38 5.12
CA GLY A 238 4.62 26.43 5.80
C GLY A 238 3.44 25.93 4.96
N TRP A 239 2.57 25.13 5.58
CA TRP A 239 1.47 24.45 4.88
C TRP A 239 0.43 25.41 4.30
N ARG A 240 0.21 26.58 4.92
CA ARG A 240 -0.77 27.59 4.47
C ARG A 240 -0.37 28.21 3.14
N ALA A 241 0.90 28.62 3.01
CA ALA A 241 1.41 29.17 1.77
C ALA A 241 1.36 28.15 0.64
N ARG A 242 1.63 26.87 0.95
CA ARG A 242 1.54 25.78 -0.04
C ARG A 242 0.11 25.51 -0.47
N LEU A 243 -0.84 25.50 0.46
CA LEU A 243 -2.27 25.32 0.12
C LEU A 243 -2.75 26.40 -0.86
N ALA A 244 -2.30 27.65 -0.69
CA ALA A 244 -2.61 28.74 -1.61
C ALA A 244 -1.89 28.64 -2.97
N ALA A 245 -0.72 28.00 -3.00
CA ALA A 245 0.11 27.91 -4.22
C ALA A 245 -0.19 26.68 -5.09
N VAL A 246 -0.77 25.61 -4.53
CA VAL A 246 -1.04 24.37 -5.27
C VAL A 246 -2.35 24.48 -6.04
N ALA A 247 -2.36 24.01 -7.29
CA ALA A 247 -3.55 24.04 -8.13
C ALA A 247 -4.69 23.19 -7.54
N TRP A 248 -5.93 23.69 -7.64
CA TRP A 248 -7.11 23.01 -7.10
C TRP A 248 -7.28 21.57 -7.61
N LYS A 249 -6.92 21.33 -8.87
CA LYS A 249 -6.94 19.99 -9.49
C LYS A 249 -6.00 19.01 -8.79
N GLU A 250 -4.84 19.46 -8.33
CA GLU A 250 -3.88 18.63 -7.61
C GLU A 250 -4.33 18.36 -6.18
N LEU A 251 -4.90 19.38 -5.52
CA LEU A 251 -5.52 19.23 -4.19
C LEU A 251 -6.68 18.25 -4.24
N ALA A 252 -7.60 18.40 -5.19
CA ALA A 252 -8.74 17.50 -5.38
C ALA A 252 -8.28 16.07 -5.72
N ARG A 253 -7.24 15.93 -6.55
CA ARG A 253 -6.63 14.63 -6.86
C ARG A 253 -6.10 13.98 -5.58
N PHE A 254 -5.31 14.69 -4.77
CA PHE A 254 -4.75 14.16 -3.53
C PHE A 254 -5.83 13.86 -2.48
N TRP A 255 -6.83 14.73 -2.37
CA TRP A 255 -7.96 14.58 -1.46
C TRP A 255 -8.75 13.32 -1.79
N TRP A 256 -9.08 13.10 -3.06
CA TRP A 256 -9.75 11.86 -3.50
C TRP A 256 -8.84 10.65 -3.31
N TRP A 257 -7.60 10.77 -3.79
CA TRP A 257 -6.58 9.73 -3.71
C TRP A 257 -5.18 10.35 -3.47
N PRO A 258 -4.51 10.07 -2.34
CA PRO A 258 -4.76 9.01 -1.37
C PRO A 258 -5.83 9.32 -0.29
N GLY A 259 -6.15 10.58 0.02
CA GLY A 259 -6.84 10.97 1.28
C GLY A 259 -8.10 10.18 1.61
N ALA A 260 -9.17 10.38 0.85
CA ALA A 260 -10.48 9.78 1.08
C ALA A 260 -10.45 8.26 0.89
N ALA A 261 -9.79 7.77 -0.16
CA ALA A 261 -9.70 6.35 -0.42
C ALA A 261 -9.09 5.57 0.77
N PHE A 262 -8.01 6.06 1.37
CA PHE A 262 -7.40 5.36 2.49
C PHE A 262 -8.18 5.53 3.79
N ALA A 263 -8.77 6.71 4.04
CA ALA A 263 -9.65 6.90 5.18
C ALA A 263 -10.83 5.93 5.17
N ALA A 264 -11.53 5.82 4.04
CA ALA A 264 -12.62 4.87 3.87
C ALA A 264 -12.17 3.41 4.05
N THR A 265 -11.00 3.04 3.51
CA THR A 265 -10.50 1.67 3.71
C THR A 265 -10.17 1.36 5.16
N TYR A 266 -9.59 2.31 5.90
CA TYR A 266 -9.29 2.08 7.32
C TYR A 266 -10.56 2.02 8.16
N ASP A 267 -11.55 2.86 7.86
CA ASP A 267 -12.85 2.82 8.52
C ASP A 267 -13.53 1.47 8.34
N LEU A 268 -13.66 1.01 7.10
CA LEU A 268 -14.24 -0.30 6.79
C LEU A 268 -13.48 -1.46 7.43
N VAL A 269 -12.15 -1.39 7.53
CA VAL A 269 -11.35 -2.41 8.24
C VAL A 269 -11.68 -2.45 9.72
N VAL A 270 -11.77 -1.29 10.38
CA VAL A 270 -12.10 -1.20 11.81
C VAL A 270 -13.53 -1.67 12.04
N LEU A 271 -14.50 -1.21 11.24
CA LEU A 271 -15.90 -1.64 11.31
C LEU A 271 -16.06 -3.13 11.01
N GLY A 272 -15.29 -3.67 10.07
CA GLY A 272 -15.21 -5.10 9.79
C GLY A 272 -14.65 -5.88 10.98
N ALA A 273 -13.61 -5.38 11.64
CA ALA A 273 -13.05 -6.02 12.83
C ALA A 273 -14.06 -6.04 13.98
N LEU A 274 -14.82 -4.95 14.17
CA LEU A 274 -15.92 -4.92 15.14
C LEU A 274 -17.02 -5.95 14.78
N SER A 275 -17.47 -5.94 13.51
CA SER A 275 -18.59 -6.78 13.06
C SER A 275 -18.25 -8.27 13.04
N PHE A 276 -17.11 -8.63 12.46
CA PHE A 276 -16.76 -10.02 12.17
C PHE A 276 -15.74 -10.60 13.15
N GLY A 277 -14.90 -9.76 13.75
CA GLY A 277 -13.95 -10.17 14.79
C GLY A 277 -14.60 -10.20 16.18
N LEU A 278 -15.25 -9.11 16.57
CA LEU A 278 -15.89 -8.96 17.88
C LEU A 278 -17.39 -9.32 17.89
N ARG A 279 -17.96 -9.70 16.74
CA ARG A 279 -19.39 -10.05 16.58
C ARG A 279 -20.33 -8.94 17.05
N TRP A 280 -19.97 -7.69 16.75
CA TRP A 280 -20.79 -6.53 17.05
C TRP A 280 -21.75 -6.20 15.91
N ASP A 281 -23.06 -6.31 16.16
CA ASP A 281 -24.11 -6.07 15.15
C ASP A 281 -25.02 -4.87 15.47
N GLY A 282 -24.78 -4.16 16.58
CA GLY A 282 -25.58 -3.00 16.98
C GLY A 282 -25.14 -1.67 16.39
N PRO A 283 -25.97 -0.60 16.51
CA PRO A 283 -25.53 0.75 16.19
C PRO A 283 -24.34 1.16 17.07
N LEU A 284 -23.45 1.99 16.53
CA LEU A 284 -22.30 2.46 17.30
C LEU A 284 -22.77 3.40 18.41
N THR A 285 -22.28 3.17 19.62
CA THR A 285 -22.38 4.17 20.68
C THR A 285 -21.56 5.42 20.31
N VAL A 286 -21.89 6.56 20.90
CA VAL A 286 -21.15 7.82 20.68
C VAL A 286 -19.65 7.63 20.97
N ALA A 287 -19.31 6.92 22.06
CA ALA A 287 -17.94 6.61 22.41
C ALA A 287 -17.25 5.72 21.37
N GLN A 288 -17.93 4.69 20.85
CA GLN A 288 -17.39 3.82 19.80
C GLN A 288 -17.18 4.61 18.50
N SER A 289 -18.16 5.41 18.06
CA SER A 289 -18.04 6.29 16.89
C SER A 289 -16.86 7.25 17.01
N ALA A 290 -16.72 7.92 18.16
CA ALA A 290 -15.60 8.81 18.41
C ALA A 290 -14.26 8.07 18.43
N THR A 291 -14.22 6.87 19.00
CA THR A 291 -12.99 6.05 19.06
C THR A 291 -12.57 5.58 17.66
N VAL A 292 -13.50 5.04 16.87
CA VAL A 292 -13.26 4.63 15.48
C VAL A 292 -12.76 5.82 14.67
N GLY A 293 -13.48 6.95 14.74
CA GLY A 293 -13.08 8.20 14.08
C GLY A 293 -11.67 8.63 14.49
N SER A 294 -11.35 8.60 15.79
CA SER A 294 -10.03 8.98 16.31
C SER A 294 -8.91 8.12 15.75
N ILE A 295 -9.10 6.80 15.72
CA ILE A 295 -8.09 5.87 15.18
C ILE A 295 -7.80 6.19 13.71
N ILE A 296 -8.84 6.40 12.90
CA ILE A 296 -8.69 6.62 11.46
C ILE A 296 -8.04 7.97 11.16
N GLY A 297 -8.53 9.04 11.80
CA GLY A 297 -7.96 10.37 11.62
C GLY A 297 -6.49 10.43 12.03
N GLY A 298 -6.16 9.83 13.17
CA GLY A 298 -4.77 9.74 13.64
C GLY A 298 -3.87 8.97 12.67
N LEU A 299 -4.29 7.77 12.23
CA LEU A 299 -3.51 6.95 11.30
C LEU A 299 -3.31 7.63 9.94
N VAL A 300 -4.37 8.19 9.37
CA VAL A 300 -4.31 8.86 8.06
C VAL A 300 -3.44 10.11 8.14
N ALA A 301 -3.62 10.94 9.16
CA ALA A 301 -2.80 12.14 9.35
C ALA A 301 -1.32 11.79 9.55
N LEU A 302 -1.01 10.79 10.39
CA LEU A 302 0.35 10.29 10.62
C LEU A 302 1.01 9.85 9.31
N TYR A 303 0.33 9.00 8.53
CA TYR A 303 0.88 8.48 7.29
C TYR A 303 1.02 9.54 6.21
N CYS A 304 0.06 10.45 6.06
CA CYS A 304 0.15 11.53 5.09
C CYS A 304 1.22 12.55 5.46
N CYS A 305 1.40 12.87 6.74
CA CYS A 305 2.50 13.70 7.21
C CYS A 305 3.87 13.08 6.86
N TYR A 306 4.01 11.78 7.09
CA TYR A 306 5.22 11.04 6.72
C TYR A 306 5.47 11.06 5.20
N LEU A 307 4.42 10.87 4.39
CA LEU A 307 4.55 10.91 2.93
C LEU A 307 4.99 12.29 2.43
N GLY A 308 4.51 13.37 3.04
CA GLY A 308 4.97 14.73 2.75
C GLY A 308 6.47 14.90 3.01
N HIS A 309 6.93 14.42 4.18
CA HIS A 309 8.35 14.46 4.53
C HIS A 309 9.21 13.66 3.53
N ARG A 310 8.80 12.43 3.20
CA ARG A 310 9.53 11.60 2.23
C ARG A 310 9.53 12.18 0.84
N ARG A 311 8.46 12.87 0.43
CA ARG A 311 8.41 13.56 -0.86
C ARG A 311 9.51 14.61 -0.99
N VAL A 312 9.72 15.40 0.06
CA VAL A 312 10.76 16.43 0.04
C VAL A 312 12.17 15.85 0.10
N VAL A 313 12.37 14.76 0.86
CA VAL A 313 13.65 14.03 0.81
C VAL A 313 13.93 13.51 -0.60
N GLU A 314 12.94 12.97 -1.31
CA GLU A 314 13.12 12.54 -2.71
C GLU A 314 13.39 13.70 -3.67
N ASP A 315 12.68 14.82 -3.51
CA ASP A 315 12.91 16.00 -4.35
C ASP A 315 14.31 16.59 -4.12
N GLN A 316 14.78 16.65 -2.87
CA GLN A 316 16.13 17.10 -2.51
C GLN A 316 17.20 16.15 -3.05
N MET A 317 17.01 14.84 -2.93
CA MET A 317 17.98 13.85 -3.41
C MET A 317 18.01 13.73 -4.94
N ARG A 318 16.87 13.97 -5.62
CA ARG A 318 16.83 14.11 -7.09
C ARG A 318 17.53 15.38 -7.55
N ALA A 319 17.37 16.48 -6.82
CA ALA A 319 18.10 17.72 -7.07
C ALA A 319 19.60 17.62 -6.70
N ALA A 320 19.96 16.70 -5.80
CA ALA A 320 21.33 16.43 -5.38
C ALA A 320 22.13 15.55 -6.35
N VAL A 321 21.61 15.24 -7.55
CA VAL A 321 22.50 14.95 -8.69
C VAL A 321 23.02 16.29 -9.18
N PRO A 322 24.24 16.70 -8.78
CA PRO A 322 24.73 18.03 -9.06
C PRO A 322 24.90 18.16 -10.57
N ALA A 323 24.42 19.27 -11.14
CA ALA A 323 24.74 19.64 -12.52
C ALA A 323 26.26 19.74 -12.75
N THR A 324 27.06 19.84 -11.67
CA THR A 324 28.53 19.75 -11.69
C THR A 324 29.07 18.33 -11.89
N LEU A 325 28.39 17.26 -11.44
CA LEU A 325 28.76 15.87 -11.78
C LEU A 325 28.43 15.52 -13.24
N LEU A 326 27.44 16.21 -13.84
CA LEU A 326 27.15 16.15 -15.28
C LEU A 326 28.11 17.00 -16.14
N ARG A 327 28.95 17.83 -15.52
CA ARG A 327 29.97 18.66 -16.20
C ARG A 327 31.39 18.12 -16.04
N CYS A 328 31.61 17.04 -15.29
CA CYS A 328 32.91 16.38 -15.22
C CYS A 328 33.09 15.46 -16.45
N PRO A 329 33.97 15.79 -17.42
CA PRO A 329 34.16 14.99 -18.63
C PRO A 329 34.62 13.55 -18.35
N PHE A 330 35.25 13.31 -17.19
CA PHE A 330 35.70 11.99 -16.76
C PHE A 330 34.53 11.05 -16.33
N VAL A 331 33.48 11.59 -15.70
CA VAL A 331 32.31 10.80 -15.24
C VAL A 331 31.35 10.54 -16.41
N LEU A 332 31.25 11.49 -17.35
CA LEU A 332 30.44 11.33 -18.56
C LEU A 332 30.93 10.13 -19.40
N GLY A 333 32.25 9.91 -19.49
CA GLY A 333 32.86 8.80 -20.23
C GLY A 333 32.69 7.42 -19.56
N ILE A 334 32.60 7.38 -18.23
CA ILE A 334 32.33 6.14 -17.48
C ILE A 334 30.84 5.78 -17.58
N LEU A 335 29.94 6.77 -17.52
CA LEU A 335 28.50 6.56 -17.63
C LEU A 335 28.07 6.19 -19.06
N THR A 336 28.68 6.77 -20.10
CA THR A 336 28.44 6.33 -21.49
C THR A 336 28.99 4.93 -21.76
N LYS A 337 30.18 4.57 -21.22
CA LYS A 337 30.69 3.18 -21.30
C LYS A 337 29.85 2.17 -20.52
N ALA A 338 29.33 2.54 -19.35
CA ALA A 338 28.46 1.66 -18.56
C ALA A 338 27.09 1.44 -19.21
N GLN A 339 26.54 2.47 -19.90
CA GLN A 339 25.29 2.34 -20.68
C GLN A 339 25.47 1.57 -21.99
N SER A 340 26.64 1.65 -22.63
CA SER A 340 26.94 0.88 -23.87
C SER A 340 27.42 -0.55 -23.61
N ALA A 341 27.86 -0.87 -22.38
CA ALA A 341 28.17 -2.24 -21.97
C ALA A 341 26.92 -3.05 -21.54
N ALA A 342 25.77 -2.40 -21.32
CA ALA A 342 24.51 -3.04 -20.94
C ALA A 342 23.57 -3.22 -22.16
N ALA A 343 23.98 -4.16 -23.04
CA ALA A 343 23.25 -4.88 -24.10
C ALA A 343 23.40 -4.39 -25.57
N PRO A 344 23.58 -5.30 -26.55
CA PRO A 344 23.56 -6.78 -26.46
C PRO A 344 24.89 -7.47 -26.86
N MET A 345 25.49 -8.22 -25.94
CA MET A 345 26.14 -9.50 -26.29
C MET A 345 25.05 -10.55 -26.51
N ALA A 346 24.34 -10.45 -27.63
CA ALA A 346 23.41 -11.46 -28.12
C ALA A 346 23.13 -11.22 -29.62
N SER A 347 24.17 -11.16 -30.45
CA SER A 347 24.04 -11.23 -31.93
C SER A 347 25.36 -11.44 -32.70
N ALA A 348 26.50 -11.72 -32.05
CA ALA A 348 27.79 -11.80 -32.75
C ALA A 348 28.51 -13.16 -32.62
N ALA A 349 27.82 -14.21 -32.18
CA ALA A 349 28.33 -15.58 -32.21
C ALA A 349 27.99 -16.34 -33.52
N ASP A 350 27.06 -15.83 -34.34
CA ASP A 350 26.67 -16.45 -35.63
C ASP A 350 27.17 -15.71 -36.88
N ALA A 351 28.01 -14.67 -36.73
CA ALA A 351 28.50 -13.85 -37.85
C ALA A 351 30.01 -13.97 -38.14
N ILE A 352 30.76 -14.80 -37.39
CA ILE A 352 32.24 -14.89 -37.51
C ILE A 352 32.72 -16.29 -37.94
N LEU A 353 31.81 -17.22 -38.26
CA LEU A 353 32.18 -18.48 -38.95
C LEU A 353 31.53 -18.54 -40.33
N GLY A 354 32.31 -18.14 -41.35
CA GLY A 354 32.20 -18.80 -42.66
C GLY A 354 31.85 -17.96 -43.88
N GLN A 355 32.46 -16.80 -44.10
CA GLN A 355 32.68 -16.29 -45.48
C GLN A 355 34.08 -15.66 -45.61
N VAL A 356 35.07 -16.47 -45.95
CA VAL A 356 36.32 -16.02 -46.59
C VAL A 356 36.28 -16.49 -48.04
N PRO A 357 36.23 -15.59 -49.04
CA PRO A 357 36.51 -15.95 -50.42
C PRO A 357 38.01 -15.81 -50.73
N ARG A 358 38.48 -16.82 -51.48
CA ARG A 358 39.75 -17.02 -52.20
C ARG A 358 40.65 -15.81 -52.46
N ARG A 359 41.95 -16.02 -52.23
CA ARG A 359 42.96 -16.00 -53.30
C ARG A 359 43.88 -17.20 -53.19
#